data_AF-A0A9P0K5X5-F1
#
_entry.id   AF-A0A9P0K5X5-F1
#
_cell.length_a   1.000
_cell.length_b   1.000
_cell.length_c   1.000
_cell.angle_alpha   90.00
_cell.angle_beta   90.00
_cell.angle_gamma   90.00
#
_symmetry.space_group_name_H-M   'P 1'
#
loop_
_entity.id
_entity.type
_entity.pdbx_description
1 polymer ?
#
loop_
_entity_poly.entity_id
_entity_poly.type
_entity_poly.pdbx_seq_one_letter_code
_entity_poly.pdbx_strand_id
1 'polypeptide(L)'
;MKLEKYSLALSDLRMVLKEQVTDDLKGSAYCKMAVCYRALGEENKAKISFAVAEKLIKDEKEIRELEREGKAEFHCIKKESRIPEEKQFISKKVRVEERPTMGRYTVADDYIKTGEPIVTEQPYAACLLPEMFGTHCHHCFHRLEAAYGCADCSNVAFCSPGCRDTAVKTYHKFECKYLDLLIGSGMSILTHTALRMVTQNSLAECLGIYQNRSKEKVYSLCTNAEKRSGEDFLQRTLMAAFLLKCLERSGYFGENRKDKDGDLTEEELRVCELLLFHLQILQFNAHEIFETRRSKEHQFKGSKFIYIGVGIYPTASLLNHDCQPAVTRHFVGKSIVLKTSRPLAPNEMVAENYGPIFSRKPIQQRQRSLLSRYWFKCECLACTYNWPMINAGLESFTKCVRCPSDHCTYYFTLPLSKPEATCPKCEKNVSLTESLEKLKWCEKQYEFGFKTMEDKRVEAIEIIRKAIDVFYRISRPPHQGTSLAHEYLQLCEASFGNVWVVSSTEQKPTFQSRHQ
;
A
#
# COMPACT_ATOMS: atom_id res chain seq x y z
N MET A 1 -23.22 -18.36 10.61
CA MET A 1 -23.67 -19.37 9.63
C MET A 1 -24.53 -18.75 8.52
N LYS A 2 -25.52 -17.90 8.81
CA LYS A 2 -26.33 -17.19 7.79
C LYS A 2 -25.54 -16.39 6.74
N LEU A 3 -24.34 -15.91 7.09
CA LEU A 3 -23.44 -15.19 6.19
C LEU A 3 -22.48 -16.10 5.41
N GLU A 4 -22.56 -17.42 5.60
CA GLU A 4 -21.72 -18.43 4.94
C GLU A 4 -20.19 -18.27 5.16
N LYS A 5 -19.78 -17.41 6.10
CA LYS A 5 -18.39 -17.22 6.55
C LYS A 5 -17.98 -18.28 7.58
N TYR A 6 -17.95 -19.55 7.15
CA TYR A 6 -17.72 -20.70 8.05
C TYR A 6 -16.32 -20.72 8.68
N SER A 7 -15.30 -20.22 7.97
CA SER A 7 -13.93 -20.12 8.50
C SER A 7 -13.82 -19.12 9.67
N LEU A 8 -14.50 -17.98 9.57
CA LEU A 8 -14.58 -16.99 10.64
C LEU A 8 -15.39 -17.52 11.83
N ALA A 9 -16.54 -18.14 11.55
CA ALA A 9 -17.36 -18.76 12.59
C ALA A 9 -16.58 -19.83 13.38
N LEU A 10 -15.75 -20.65 12.73
CA LEU A 10 -14.88 -21.59 13.44
C LEU A 10 -13.88 -20.91 14.38
N SER A 11 -13.33 -19.77 13.98
CA SER A 11 -12.39 -19.03 14.80
C SER A 11 -13.07 -18.51 16.07
N ASP A 12 -14.29 -17.98 15.95
CA ASP A 12 -15.10 -17.51 17.09
C ASP A 12 -15.49 -18.65 18.04
N LEU A 13 -15.97 -19.76 17.50
CA LEU A 13 -16.38 -20.93 18.29
C LEU A 13 -15.20 -21.52 19.08
N ARG A 14 -14.00 -21.55 18.47
CA ARG A 14 -12.78 -21.97 19.18
C ARG A 14 -12.39 -21.02 20.31
N MET A 15 -12.72 -19.74 20.21
CA MET A 15 -12.49 -18.81 21.31
C MET A 15 -13.47 -19.06 22.46
N VAL A 16 -14.75 -19.28 22.17
CA VAL A 16 -15.75 -19.65 23.20
C VAL A 16 -15.29 -20.85 24.01
N LEU A 17 -14.73 -21.86 23.35
CA LEU A 17 -14.23 -23.07 24.01
C LEU A 17 -12.97 -22.87 24.89
N LYS A 18 -12.29 -21.72 24.77
CA LYS A 18 -11.18 -21.35 25.67
C LYS A 18 -11.65 -20.65 26.94
N GLU A 19 -12.88 -20.14 26.93
CA GLU A 19 -13.48 -19.48 28.08
C GLU A 19 -14.12 -20.50 29.03
N GLN A 20 -14.31 -20.09 30.29
CA GLN A 20 -15.01 -20.90 31.29
C GLN A 20 -16.52 -20.83 31.05
N VAL A 21 -17.01 -21.60 30.07
CA VAL A 21 -18.44 -21.70 29.72
C VAL A 21 -19.07 -23.01 30.21
N THR A 22 -20.40 -23.02 30.35
CA THR A 22 -21.16 -24.22 30.75
C THR A 22 -21.04 -25.34 29.71
N ASP A 23 -21.25 -26.59 30.14
CA ASP A 23 -21.12 -27.73 29.24
C ASP A 23 -22.16 -27.72 28.12
N ASP A 24 -23.38 -27.23 28.37
CA ASP A 24 -24.39 -27.04 27.32
C ASP A 24 -23.90 -26.05 26.24
N LEU A 25 -23.26 -24.93 26.65
CA LEU A 25 -22.68 -23.96 25.71
C LEU A 25 -21.49 -24.55 24.93
N LYS A 26 -20.64 -25.36 25.58
CA LYS A 26 -19.56 -26.09 24.88
C LYS A 26 -20.14 -27.06 23.86
N GLY A 27 -21.18 -27.81 24.23
CA GLY A 27 -21.90 -28.72 23.35
C GLY A 27 -22.45 -28.00 22.12
N SER A 28 -23.19 -26.89 22.33
CA SER A 28 -23.72 -26.04 21.25
C SER A 28 -22.60 -25.51 20.34
N ALA A 29 -21.47 -25.11 20.91
CA ALA A 29 -20.32 -24.64 20.13
C ALA A 29 -19.72 -25.76 19.25
N TYR A 30 -19.52 -26.97 19.79
CA TYR A 30 -19.02 -28.12 19.04
C TYR A 30 -19.97 -28.55 17.91
N CYS A 31 -21.29 -28.49 18.13
CA CYS A 31 -22.29 -28.71 17.07
C CYS A 31 -22.11 -27.71 15.92
N LYS A 32 -22.04 -26.41 16.23
CA LYS A 32 -21.82 -25.37 15.20
C LYS A 32 -20.47 -25.52 14.50
N MET A 33 -19.43 -25.96 15.21
CA MET A 33 -18.14 -26.27 14.61
C MET A 33 -18.24 -27.43 13.62
N ALA A 34 -19.03 -28.47 13.94
CA ALA A 34 -19.26 -29.59 13.03
C ALA A 34 -19.87 -29.14 11.70
N VAL A 35 -20.90 -28.27 11.77
CA VAL A 35 -21.52 -27.66 10.58
C VAL A 35 -20.49 -26.90 9.76
N CYS A 36 -19.68 -26.06 10.40
CA CYS A 36 -18.66 -25.29 9.70
C CYS A 36 -17.57 -26.17 9.08
N TYR A 37 -17.12 -27.23 9.75
CA TYR A 37 -16.14 -28.16 9.19
C TYR A 37 -16.68 -28.90 7.97
N ARG A 38 -17.95 -29.34 8.00
CA ARG A 38 -18.61 -29.97 6.86
C ARG A 38 -18.72 -29.01 5.68
N ALA A 39 -19.15 -27.77 5.90
CA ALA A 39 -19.23 -26.74 4.87
C ALA A 39 -17.86 -26.41 4.22
N LEU A 40 -16.77 -26.65 4.96
CA LEU A 40 -15.38 -26.48 4.48
C LEU A 40 -14.74 -27.77 3.93
N GLY A 41 -15.50 -28.88 3.84
CA GLY A 41 -15.01 -30.17 3.36
C GLY A 41 -14.10 -30.94 4.34
N GLU A 42 -14.03 -30.53 5.62
CA GLU A 42 -13.22 -31.17 6.67
C GLU A 42 -14.02 -32.25 7.43
N GLU A 43 -14.53 -33.26 6.73
CA GLU A 43 -15.56 -34.21 7.24
C GLU A 43 -15.13 -34.98 8.51
N ASN A 44 -13.86 -35.35 8.63
CA ASN A 44 -13.35 -36.03 9.82
C ASN A 44 -13.45 -35.14 11.07
N LYS A 45 -13.15 -33.84 10.95
CA LYS A 45 -13.27 -32.91 12.07
C LYS A 45 -14.72 -32.60 12.39
N ALA A 46 -15.60 -32.63 11.38
CA ALA A 46 -17.03 -32.50 11.59
C ALA A 46 -17.57 -33.65 12.47
N LYS A 47 -17.27 -34.90 12.11
CA LYS A 47 -17.68 -36.09 12.89
C LYS A 47 -17.18 -36.06 14.33
N ILE A 48 -15.91 -35.72 14.54
CA ILE A 48 -15.33 -35.61 15.89
C ILE A 48 -16.05 -34.52 16.69
N SER A 49 -16.24 -33.34 16.11
CA SER A 49 -16.89 -32.22 16.80
C SER A 49 -18.33 -32.58 17.19
N PHE A 50 -19.05 -33.28 16.31
CA PHE A 50 -20.42 -33.74 16.59
C PHE A 50 -20.48 -34.73 17.76
N ALA A 51 -19.60 -35.74 17.77
CA ALA A 51 -19.52 -36.74 18.83
C ALA A 51 -19.15 -36.14 20.21
N VAL A 52 -18.41 -35.02 20.23
CA VAL A 52 -18.16 -34.28 21.48
C VAL A 52 -19.42 -33.54 21.91
N ALA A 53 -20.16 -32.94 20.99
CA ALA A 53 -21.38 -32.20 21.31
C ALA A 53 -22.48 -33.09 21.92
N GLU A 54 -22.70 -34.29 21.36
CA GLU A 54 -23.69 -35.26 21.86
C GLU A 54 -23.45 -35.67 23.33
N LYS A 55 -22.18 -35.66 23.78
CA LYS A 55 -21.83 -35.99 25.16
C LYS A 55 -22.08 -34.86 26.15
N LEU A 56 -22.18 -33.62 25.64
CA LEU A 56 -22.22 -32.41 26.46
C LEU A 56 -23.63 -31.80 26.52
N ILE A 57 -24.41 -31.90 25.44
CA ILE A 57 -25.78 -31.39 25.39
C ILE A 57 -26.73 -32.41 26.02
N LYS A 58 -27.53 -31.98 27.00
CA LYS A 58 -28.54 -32.83 27.65
C LYS A 58 -29.93 -32.71 27.03
N ASP A 59 -30.19 -31.66 26.25
CA ASP A 59 -31.47 -31.42 25.57
C ASP A 59 -31.53 -32.14 24.21
N GLU A 60 -32.32 -33.21 24.13
CA GLU A 60 -32.55 -33.96 22.88
C GLU A 60 -33.13 -33.12 21.74
N LYS A 61 -33.89 -32.06 22.05
CA LYS A 61 -34.50 -31.20 21.04
C LYS A 61 -33.46 -30.35 20.34
N GLU A 62 -32.51 -29.82 21.11
CA GLU A 62 -31.38 -29.03 20.60
C GLU A 62 -30.46 -29.90 19.73
N ILE A 63 -30.20 -31.15 20.15
CA ILE A 63 -29.47 -32.15 19.33
C ILE A 63 -30.18 -32.41 18.00
N ARG A 64 -31.50 -32.68 17.99
CA ARG A 64 -32.25 -32.96 16.76
C ARG A 64 -32.35 -31.77 15.81
N GLU A 65 -32.41 -30.56 16.33
CA GLU A 65 -32.44 -29.34 15.52
C GLU A 65 -31.07 -29.07 14.88
N LEU A 66 -29.99 -29.26 15.65
CA LEU A 66 -28.61 -29.14 15.16
C LEU A 66 -28.21 -30.28 14.21
N GLU A 67 -28.71 -31.50 14.40
CA GLU A 67 -28.56 -32.62 13.45
C GLU A 67 -29.16 -32.29 12.08
N ARG A 68 -30.31 -31.63 12.08
CA ARG A 68 -31.02 -31.25 10.86
C ARG A 68 -30.25 -30.18 10.10
N GLU A 69 -29.73 -29.17 10.81
CA GLU A 69 -28.81 -28.18 10.23
C GLU A 69 -27.52 -28.83 9.74
N GLY A 70 -26.99 -29.82 10.46
CA GLY A 70 -25.80 -30.57 10.07
C GLY A 70 -26.01 -31.45 8.83
N LYS A 71 -27.19 -32.05 8.65
CA LYS A 71 -27.55 -32.88 7.49
C LYS A 71 -27.92 -32.07 6.24
N ALA A 72 -28.03 -30.74 6.35
CA ALA A 72 -28.26 -29.89 5.18
C ALA A 72 -27.10 -30.04 4.18
N GLU A 73 -27.42 -30.11 2.89
CA GLU A 73 -26.40 -30.09 1.85
C GLU A 73 -25.75 -28.70 1.80
N PHE A 74 -24.46 -28.66 2.06
CA PHE A 74 -23.65 -27.45 1.88
C PHE A 74 -22.92 -27.57 0.56
N HIS A 75 -23.08 -26.57 -0.33
CA HIS A 75 -22.17 -26.44 -1.45
C HIS A 75 -20.78 -26.15 -0.88
N CYS A 76 -19.77 -26.96 -1.24
CA CYS A 76 -18.42 -26.80 -0.73
C CYS A 76 -17.91 -25.40 -1.09
N ILE A 77 -17.87 -24.50 -0.11
CA ILE A 77 -17.36 -23.15 -0.32
C ILE A 77 -15.84 -23.26 -0.26
N LYS A 78 -15.16 -22.85 -1.34
CA LYS A 78 -13.70 -22.72 -1.32
C LYS A 78 -13.33 -21.91 -0.09
N LYS A 79 -12.49 -22.50 0.77
CA LYS A 79 -11.87 -21.82 1.90
C LYS A 79 -11.39 -20.47 1.40
N GLU A 80 -11.99 -19.38 1.87
CA GLU A 80 -11.55 -18.03 1.51
C GLU A 80 -10.06 -17.98 1.84
N SER A 81 -9.24 -17.96 0.79
CA SER A 81 -7.83 -17.71 0.96
C SER A 81 -7.76 -16.30 1.48
N ARG A 82 -7.34 -16.14 2.75
CA ARG A 82 -6.70 -14.88 3.16
C ARG A 82 -5.77 -14.50 2.02
N ILE A 83 -5.84 -13.25 1.57
CA ILE A 83 -4.90 -12.76 0.57
C ILE A 83 -3.52 -13.14 1.10
N PRO A 84 -2.76 -14.01 0.40
CA PRO A 84 -1.50 -14.50 0.93
C PRO A 84 -0.65 -13.31 1.33
N GLU A 85 0.00 -13.36 2.50
CA GLU A 85 1.01 -12.37 2.83
C GLU A 85 1.98 -12.31 1.65
N GLU A 86 2.05 -11.17 0.96
CA GLU A 86 2.90 -11.12 -0.21
C GLU A 86 4.35 -11.30 0.24
N LYS A 87 5.03 -12.27 -0.38
CA LYS A 87 6.43 -12.55 -0.10
C LYS A 87 7.25 -11.36 -0.57
N GLN A 88 8.22 -10.95 0.27
CA GLN A 88 9.16 -9.91 -0.10
C GLN A 88 9.82 -10.26 -1.44
N PHE A 89 9.78 -9.32 -2.37
CA PHE A 89 10.31 -9.48 -3.71
C PHE A 89 10.96 -8.17 -4.15
N ILE A 90 12.13 -8.30 -4.78
CA ILE A 90 12.83 -7.20 -5.44
C ILE A 90 13.30 -7.75 -6.78
N SER A 91 12.97 -7.05 -7.86
CA SER A 91 13.38 -7.44 -9.20
C SER A 91 14.90 -7.46 -9.33
N LYS A 92 15.44 -8.48 -10.00
CA LYS A 92 16.88 -8.54 -10.35
C LYS A 92 17.23 -7.60 -11.52
N LYS A 93 16.22 -7.02 -12.17
CA LYS A 93 16.40 -6.08 -13.30
C LYS A 93 16.50 -4.63 -12.84
N VAL A 94 16.72 -4.37 -11.55
CA VAL A 94 16.92 -3.01 -11.04
C VAL A 94 18.20 -2.95 -10.22
N ARG A 95 18.85 -1.79 -10.26
CA ARG A 95 20.01 -1.49 -9.41
C ARG A 95 19.89 -0.08 -8.84
N VAL A 96 20.58 0.15 -7.73
CA VAL A 96 20.66 1.46 -7.09
C VAL A 96 21.93 2.14 -7.57
N GLU A 97 21.79 3.40 -8.00
CA GLU A 97 22.90 4.29 -8.31
C GLU A 97 22.85 5.51 -7.39
N GLU A 98 23.92 6.30 -7.40
CA GLU A 98 24.00 7.54 -6.64
C GLU A 98 24.59 8.66 -7.50
N ARG A 99 23.98 9.86 -7.40
CA ARG A 99 24.49 11.09 -8.02
C ARG A 99 24.35 12.27 -7.06
N PRO A 100 25.30 13.24 -7.06
CA PRO A 100 25.28 14.36 -6.12
C PRO A 100 23.97 15.16 -6.09
N THR A 101 23.30 15.32 -7.23
CA THR A 101 22.08 16.13 -7.34
C THR A 101 20.80 15.39 -6.95
N MET A 102 20.81 14.06 -6.95
CA MET A 102 19.61 13.22 -6.74
C MET A 102 19.73 12.30 -5.53
N GLY A 103 20.91 12.22 -4.92
CA GLY A 103 21.25 11.18 -3.96
C GLY A 103 21.19 9.80 -4.62
N ARG A 104 20.74 8.81 -3.84
CA ARG A 104 20.51 7.44 -4.34
C ARG A 104 19.20 7.37 -5.11
N TYR A 105 19.18 6.64 -6.21
CA TYR A 105 18.01 6.42 -7.05
C TYR A 105 18.09 5.06 -7.73
N THR A 106 16.93 4.52 -8.10
CA THR A 106 16.83 3.20 -8.75
C THR A 106 16.77 3.35 -10.27
N VAL A 107 17.54 2.53 -10.99
CA VAL A 107 17.53 2.43 -12.46
C VAL A 107 17.27 0.98 -12.91
N ALA A 108 16.76 0.84 -14.13
CA ALA A 108 16.64 -0.45 -14.79
C ALA A 108 18.02 -0.98 -15.19
N ASP A 109 18.32 -2.22 -14.81
CA ASP A 109 19.54 -2.95 -15.17
C ASP A 109 19.42 -3.65 -16.53
N ASP A 110 18.20 -4.07 -16.86
CA ASP A 110 17.83 -4.68 -18.13
C ASP A 110 16.50 -4.08 -18.60
N TYR A 111 16.04 -4.45 -19.80
CA TYR A 111 14.73 -4.09 -20.30
C TYR A 111 13.60 -4.66 -19.42
N ILE A 112 12.70 -3.78 -19.00
CA ILE A 112 11.53 -4.12 -18.20
C ILE A 112 10.27 -3.75 -18.99
N LYS A 113 9.37 -4.70 -19.20
CA LYS A 113 8.07 -4.48 -19.87
C LYS A 113 7.07 -3.80 -18.94
N THR A 114 6.00 -3.26 -19.50
CA THR A 114 4.88 -2.75 -18.71
C THR A 114 4.21 -3.86 -17.89
N GLY A 115 3.97 -3.63 -16.60
CA GLY A 115 3.30 -4.55 -15.69
C GLY A 115 4.22 -5.54 -14.97
N GLU A 116 5.53 -5.54 -15.25
CA GLU A 116 6.47 -6.39 -14.53
C GLU A 116 6.59 -5.94 -13.05
N PRO A 117 6.60 -6.88 -12.09
CA PRO A 117 6.79 -6.55 -10.69
C PRO A 117 8.21 -6.03 -10.44
N ILE A 118 8.30 -4.96 -9.64
CA ILE A 118 9.56 -4.31 -9.25
C ILE A 118 9.87 -4.59 -7.79
N VAL A 119 8.94 -4.27 -6.90
CA VAL A 119 9.09 -4.46 -5.46
C VAL A 119 7.76 -4.91 -4.87
N THR A 120 7.82 -5.93 -4.02
CA THR A 120 6.80 -6.24 -3.02
C THR A 120 7.50 -6.18 -1.67
N GLU A 121 7.03 -5.34 -0.76
CA GLU A 121 7.71 -5.11 0.52
C GLU A 121 6.72 -4.95 1.66
N GLN A 122 6.99 -5.65 2.77
CA GLN A 122 6.32 -5.38 4.04
C GLN A 122 6.90 -4.09 4.65
N PRO A 123 6.08 -3.25 5.30
CA PRO A 123 6.60 -2.04 5.90
C PRO A 123 7.54 -2.39 7.05
N TYR A 124 8.63 -1.63 7.20
CA TYR A 124 9.48 -1.69 8.39
C TYR A 124 8.64 -1.38 9.63
N ALA A 125 7.78 -0.36 9.56
CA ALA A 125 6.73 -0.07 10.55
C ALA A 125 5.56 0.61 9.83
N ALA A 126 4.34 0.43 10.37
CA ALA A 126 3.14 1.07 9.82
C ALA A 126 2.09 1.37 10.90
N CYS A 127 1.35 2.47 10.71
CA CYS A 127 0.23 2.88 11.54
C CYS A 127 -1.05 3.05 10.71
N LEU A 128 -2.15 2.50 11.21
CA LEU A 128 -3.48 2.69 10.65
C LEU A 128 -3.97 4.09 11.08
N LEU A 129 -4.69 4.79 10.21
CA LEU A 129 -5.31 6.06 10.58
C LEU A 129 -6.42 5.86 11.61
N PRO A 130 -6.56 6.77 12.59
CA PRO A 130 -7.62 6.71 13.60
C PRO A 130 -9.03 6.58 13.00
N GLU A 131 -9.30 7.23 11.87
CA GLU A 131 -10.58 7.19 11.16
C GLU A 131 -10.93 5.80 10.63
N MET A 132 -9.94 4.89 10.57
CA MET A 132 -10.09 3.52 10.11
C MET A 132 -10.16 2.51 11.27
N PHE A 133 -10.04 2.96 12.52
CA PHE A 133 -10.18 2.08 13.68
C PHE A 133 -11.58 1.44 13.71
N GLY A 134 -11.66 0.17 14.10
CA GLY A 134 -12.90 -0.59 14.11
C GLY A 134 -13.44 -1.02 12.72
N THR A 135 -12.97 -0.40 11.63
CA THR A 135 -13.31 -0.82 10.26
C THR A 135 -12.23 -1.66 9.60
N HIS A 136 -10.96 -1.46 10.00
CA HIS A 136 -9.81 -2.22 9.52
C HIS A 136 -9.04 -2.84 10.68
N CYS A 137 -8.39 -3.97 10.40
CA CYS A 137 -7.50 -4.63 11.34
C CYS A 137 -6.33 -3.71 11.68
N HIS A 138 -6.14 -3.41 12.95
CA HIS A 138 -5.07 -2.54 13.46
C HIS A 138 -3.66 -3.06 13.20
N HIS A 139 -3.53 -4.34 12.85
CA HIS A 139 -2.25 -5.00 12.55
C HIS A 139 -1.94 -5.14 11.06
N CYS A 140 -2.88 -5.65 10.27
CA CYS A 140 -2.65 -6.00 8.86
C CYS A 140 -3.41 -5.11 7.86
N PHE A 141 -4.23 -4.18 8.35
CA PHE A 141 -5.01 -3.19 7.60
C PHE A 141 -6.06 -3.79 6.65
N HIS A 142 -6.29 -5.10 6.71
CA HIS A 142 -7.45 -5.69 6.03
C HIS A 142 -8.73 -5.22 6.70
N ARG A 143 -9.75 -4.97 5.89
CA ARG A 143 -11.09 -4.61 6.39
C ARG A 143 -11.65 -5.73 7.27
N LEU A 144 -12.36 -5.34 8.33
CA LEU A 144 -12.90 -6.28 9.30
C LEU A 144 -14.24 -6.85 8.82
N GLU A 145 -14.34 -8.17 8.80
CA GLU A 145 -15.61 -8.90 8.66
C GLU A 145 -16.08 -9.46 10.01
N ALA A 146 -15.14 -10.02 10.78
CA ALA A 146 -15.30 -10.42 12.17
C ALA A 146 -14.16 -9.81 12.98
N ALA A 147 -14.50 -9.04 14.00
CA ALA A 147 -13.56 -8.24 14.78
C ALA A 147 -13.20 -8.91 16.11
N TYR A 148 -11.91 -8.98 16.39
CA TYR A 148 -11.36 -9.35 17.70
C TYR A 148 -10.85 -8.10 18.39
N GLY A 149 -11.36 -7.80 19.59
CA GLY A 149 -10.93 -6.64 20.38
C GLY A 149 -9.62 -6.89 21.13
N CYS A 150 -8.99 -5.80 21.57
CA CYS A 150 -8.01 -5.85 22.65
C CYS A 150 -8.71 -6.14 23.99
N ALA A 151 -8.04 -6.84 24.91
CA ALA A 151 -8.58 -7.08 26.25
C ALA A 151 -8.52 -5.82 27.14
N ASP A 152 -7.56 -4.93 26.87
CA ASP A 152 -7.26 -3.77 27.71
C ASP A 152 -7.86 -2.45 27.18
N CYS A 153 -8.37 -2.42 25.93
CA CYS A 153 -9.04 -1.25 25.38
C CYS A 153 -10.14 -1.61 24.36
N SER A 154 -11.06 -0.67 24.16
CA SER A 154 -12.10 -0.73 23.12
C SER A 154 -11.76 0.05 21.86
N ASN A 155 -10.53 0.58 21.74
CA ASN A 155 -10.16 1.54 20.70
C ASN A 155 -9.83 0.89 19.35
N VAL A 156 -9.39 -0.37 19.34
CA VAL A 156 -8.87 -1.04 18.15
C VAL A 156 -9.43 -2.45 17.99
N ALA A 157 -9.42 -2.94 16.75
CA ALA A 157 -9.89 -4.27 16.42
C ALA A 157 -8.96 -4.98 15.45
N PHE A 158 -9.01 -6.31 15.45
CA PHE A 158 -8.14 -7.19 14.67
C PHE A 158 -8.97 -8.19 13.89
N CYS A 159 -8.50 -8.62 12.72
CA CYS A 159 -9.21 -9.60 11.88
C CYS A 159 -9.04 -11.06 12.35
N SER A 160 -8.11 -11.31 13.28
CA SER A 160 -7.87 -12.65 13.80
C SER A 160 -7.14 -12.62 15.14
N PRO A 161 -7.20 -13.73 15.92
CA PRO A 161 -6.41 -13.89 17.13
C PRO A 161 -4.91 -13.70 16.87
N GLY A 162 -4.39 -14.23 15.75
CA GLY A 162 -2.98 -14.06 15.39
C GLY A 162 -2.57 -12.59 15.20
N CYS A 163 -3.39 -11.79 14.52
CA CYS A 163 -3.14 -10.35 14.38
C CYS A 163 -3.21 -9.60 15.72
N ARG A 164 -4.20 -9.94 16.57
CA ARG A 164 -4.33 -9.36 17.91
C ARG A 164 -3.12 -9.71 18.77
N ASP A 165 -2.80 -10.99 18.87
CA ASP A 165 -1.78 -11.52 19.76
C ASP A 165 -0.39 -11.01 19.35
N THR A 166 -0.08 -10.96 18.04
CA THR A 166 1.16 -10.32 17.55
C THR A 166 1.21 -8.85 17.92
N ALA A 167 0.14 -8.09 17.68
CA ALA A 167 0.12 -6.66 18.01
C ALA A 167 0.26 -6.42 19.51
N VAL A 168 -0.52 -7.09 20.35
CA VAL A 168 -0.48 -7.00 21.82
C VAL A 168 0.88 -7.39 22.35
N LYS A 169 1.50 -8.46 21.84
CA LYS A 169 2.82 -8.92 22.29
C LYS A 169 3.94 -7.93 21.94
N THR A 170 3.82 -7.23 20.81
CA THR A 170 4.88 -6.35 20.27
C THR A 170 4.60 -4.89 20.62
N TYR A 171 3.95 -4.14 19.73
CA TYR A 171 3.82 -2.68 19.84
C TYR A 171 2.57 -2.23 20.60
N HIS A 172 1.44 -2.94 20.46
CA HIS A 172 0.15 -2.44 20.94
C HIS A 172 0.10 -2.30 22.46
N LYS A 173 0.70 -3.22 23.23
CA LYS A 173 0.78 -3.11 24.70
C LYS A 173 1.39 -1.80 25.19
N PHE A 174 2.30 -1.20 24.41
CA PHE A 174 2.98 0.04 24.78
C PHE A 174 2.20 1.29 24.38
N GLU A 175 1.42 1.25 23.30
CA GLU A 175 0.57 2.36 22.85
C GLU A 175 -0.85 2.32 23.41
N CYS A 176 -1.35 1.14 23.85
CA CYS A 176 -2.76 0.87 24.15
C CYS A 176 -3.42 1.92 25.05
N LYS A 177 -2.77 2.24 26.19
CA LYS A 177 -3.28 3.20 27.18
C LYS A 177 -3.10 4.67 26.77
N TYR A 178 -2.32 4.92 25.72
CA TYR A 178 -1.96 6.26 25.28
C TYR A 178 -2.58 6.61 23.93
N LEU A 179 -3.27 5.69 23.23
CA LEU A 179 -3.83 5.95 21.90
C LEU A 179 -4.66 7.25 21.85
N ASP A 180 -5.53 7.49 22.82
CA ASP A 180 -6.36 8.70 22.86
C ASP A 180 -5.53 9.96 23.08
N LEU A 181 -4.46 9.90 23.88
CA LEU A 181 -3.50 10.99 24.02
C LEU A 181 -2.73 11.20 22.71
N LEU A 182 -2.29 10.11 22.06
CA LEU A 182 -1.54 10.18 20.82
C LEU A 182 -2.37 10.83 19.70
N ILE A 183 -3.68 10.54 19.66
CA ILE A 183 -4.62 11.10 18.68
C ILE A 183 -5.04 12.51 19.06
N GLY A 184 -5.48 12.70 20.31
CA GLY A 184 -6.05 13.96 20.82
C GLY A 184 -5.05 15.11 20.94
N SER A 185 -3.74 14.81 21.02
CA SER A 185 -2.68 15.83 21.01
C SER A 185 -2.45 16.46 19.64
N GLY A 186 -3.11 15.98 18.58
CA GLY A 186 -2.94 16.48 17.21
C GLY A 186 -1.61 16.07 16.58
N MET A 187 -0.94 15.06 17.13
CA MET A 187 0.32 14.57 16.56
C MET A 187 0.11 13.96 15.19
N SER A 188 1.11 14.15 14.33
CA SER A 188 1.15 13.48 13.04
C SER A 188 1.19 11.96 13.20
N ILE A 189 0.52 11.24 12.31
CA ILE A 189 0.62 9.78 12.21
C ILE A 189 2.08 9.29 12.01
N LEU A 190 2.96 10.15 11.48
CA LEU A 190 4.40 9.86 11.39
C LEU A 190 5.04 9.76 12.78
N THR A 191 4.62 10.59 13.73
CA THR A 191 5.08 10.49 15.12
C THR A 191 4.69 9.15 15.73
N HIS A 192 3.44 8.71 15.52
CA HIS A 192 3.00 7.39 15.97
C HIS A 192 3.79 6.26 15.27
N THR A 193 4.12 6.44 14.00
CA THR A 193 4.95 5.48 13.27
C THR A 193 6.37 5.40 13.84
N ALA A 194 6.96 6.52 14.26
CA ALA A 194 8.25 6.53 14.95
C ALA A 194 8.20 5.73 16.27
N LEU A 195 7.11 5.88 17.05
CA LEU A 195 6.89 5.05 18.23
C LEU A 195 6.84 3.56 17.90
N ARG A 196 6.19 3.17 16.79
CA ARG A 196 6.14 1.76 16.35
C ARG A 196 7.46 1.22 15.82
N MET A 197 8.28 2.05 15.19
CA MET A 197 9.64 1.66 14.77
C MET A 197 10.50 1.20 15.96
N VAL A 198 10.24 1.74 17.16
CA VAL A 198 10.84 1.28 18.42
C VAL A 198 10.04 0.09 19.01
N THR A 199 8.76 0.30 19.32
CA THR A 199 7.95 -0.63 20.16
C THR A 199 7.65 -1.98 19.54
N GLN A 200 7.82 -2.16 18.24
CA GLN A 200 7.70 -3.48 17.61
C GLN A 200 8.90 -4.39 17.91
N ASN A 201 10.00 -3.82 18.43
CA ASN A 201 11.19 -4.52 18.90
C ASN A 201 11.23 -4.50 20.44
N SER A 202 11.98 -5.43 21.03
CA SER A 202 12.35 -5.36 22.44
C SER A 202 13.44 -4.30 22.69
N LEU A 203 13.62 -3.89 23.94
CA LEU A 203 14.68 -2.94 24.31
C LEU A 203 16.06 -3.43 23.85
N ALA A 204 16.39 -4.70 24.09
CA ALA A 204 17.67 -5.29 23.69
C ALA A 204 17.89 -5.23 22.16
N GLU A 205 16.86 -5.55 21.38
CA GLU A 205 16.91 -5.46 19.91
C GLU A 205 17.08 -4.00 19.47
N CYS A 206 16.37 -3.05 20.07
CA CYS A 206 16.52 -1.63 19.78
C CYS A 206 17.93 -1.12 20.07
N LEU A 207 18.54 -1.52 21.19
CA LEU A 207 19.92 -1.15 21.52
C LEU A 207 20.92 -1.78 20.53
N GLY A 208 20.67 -3.02 20.09
CA GLY A 208 21.44 -3.68 19.04
C GLY A 208 21.34 -2.95 17.69
N ILE A 209 20.14 -2.51 17.31
CA ILE A 209 19.87 -1.66 16.14
C ILE A 209 20.62 -0.35 16.26
N TYR A 210 20.56 0.33 17.41
CA TYR A 210 21.26 1.60 17.62
C TYR A 210 22.77 1.47 17.39
N GLN A 211 23.38 0.42 17.95
CA GLN A 211 24.81 0.12 17.80
C GLN A 211 25.19 -0.22 16.36
N ASN A 212 24.32 -0.93 15.64
CA ASN A 212 24.57 -1.40 14.28
C ASN A 212 23.80 -0.61 13.21
N ARG A 213 23.32 0.60 13.51
CA ARG A 213 22.37 1.33 12.66
C ARG A 213 22.86 1.54 11.23
N SER A 214 24.17 1.66 11.02
CA SER A 214 24.78 1.81 9.70
C SER A 214 24.57 0.61 8.77
N LYS A 215 24.26 -0.58 9.33
CA LYS A 215 23.96 -1.80 8.58
C LYS A 215 22.48 -1.95 8.26
N GLU A 216 21.61 -1.18 8.91
CA GLU A 216 20.16 -1.26 8.73
C GLU A 216 19.70 -0.42 7.54
N LYS A 217 18.98 -1.05 6.61
CA LYS A 217 18.56 -0.38 5.36
C LYS A 217 17.75 0.90 5.61
N VAL A 218 16.85 0.88 6.59
CA VAL A 218 15.98 2.03 6.92
C VAL A 218 16.79 3.24 7.41
N TYR A 219 17.94 3.01 8.07
CA TYR A 219 18.78 4.09 8.59
C TYR A 219 19.71 4.68 7.54
N SER A 220 19.80 4.05 6.37
CA SER A 220 20.47 4.65 5.22
C SER A 220 19.62 5.74 4.57
N LEU A 221 18.29 5.78 4.81
CA LEU A 221 17.36 6.65 4.09
C LEU A 221 17.57 8.15 4.35
N CYS A 222 17.09 8.98 3.42
CA CYS A 222 17.32 10.43 3.46
C CYS A 222 16.64 11.08 4.68
N THR A 223 17.39 11.85 5.45
CA THR A 223 16.88 12.66 6.58
C THR A 223 16.89 14.16 6.28
N ASN A 224 17.55 14.59 5.20
CA ASN A 224 17.94 15.98 4.90
C ASN A 224 18.45 16.74 6.14
N ALA A 225 19.19 16.05 7.04
CA ALA A 225 19.58 16.61 8.33
C ALA A 225 20.38 17.93 8.18
N GLU A 226 21.18 18.04 7.14
CA GLU A 226 22.00 19.20 6.79
C GLU A 226 21.19 20.43 6.35
N LYS A 227 19.92 20.25 5.94
CA LYS A 227 19.02 21.33 5.51
C LYS A 227 18.04 21.77 6.59
N ARG A 228 18.03 21.10 7.74
CA ARG A 228 17.08 21.36 8.83
C ARG A 228 17.46 22.64 9.59
N SER A 229 16.47 23.46 9.89
CA SER A 229 16.65 24.61 10.79
C SER A 229 16.73 24.15 12.25
N GLY A 230 17.28 25.00 13.12
CA GLY A 230 17.26 24.76 14.57
C GLY A 230 15.84 24.63 15.13
N GLU A 231 14.87 25.34 14.55
CA GLU A 231 13.45 25.23 14.92
C GLU A 231 12.87 23.85 14.60
N ASP A 232 13.13 23.30 13.41
CA ASP A 232 12.68 21.95 13.04
C ASP A 232 13.33 20.89 13.94
N PHE A 233 14.63 21.03 14.26
CA PHE A 233 15.29 20.15 15.22
C PHE A 233 14.66 20.23 16.61
N LEU A 234 14.36 21.43 17.12
CA LEU A 234 13.71 21.60 18.42
C LEU A 234 12.34 20.91 18.46
N GLN A 235 11.50 21.11 17.44
CA GLN A 235 10.18 20.48 17.35
C GLN A 235 10.29 18.94 17.37
N ARG A 236 11.24 18.37 16.64
CA ARG A 236 11.45 16.91 16.61
C ARG A 236 12.02 16.38 17.92
N THR A 237 12.93 17.10 18.56
CA THR A 237 13.49 16.73 19.86
C THR A 237 12.42 16.75 20.94
N LEU A 238 11.56 17.77 20.97
CA LEU A 238 10.40 17.82 21.87
C LEU A 238 9.47 16.63 21.65
N MET A 239 9.23 16.28 20.39
CA MET A 239 8.40 15.13 20.05
C MET A 239 9.05 13.79 20.44
N ALA A 240 10.35 13.63 20.23
CA ALA A 240 11.11 12.45 20.66
C ALA A 240 11.08 12.31 22.18
N ALA A 241 11.26 13.41 22.93
CA ALA A 241 11.15 13.42 24.38
C ALA A 241 9.73 13.05 24.86
N PHE A 242 8.69 13.56 24.22
CA PHE A 242 7.30 13.17 24.50
C PHE A 242 7.08 11.67 24.29
N LEU A 243 7.54 11.12 23.16
CA LEU A 243 7.44 9.69 22.87
C LEU A 243 8.25 8.84 23.87
N LEU A 244 9.43 9.31 24.27
CA LEU A 244 10.24 8.66 25.31
C LEU A 244 9.46 8.59 26.63
N LYS A 245 8.79 9.66 27.03
CA LYS A 245 7.92 9.65 28.23
C LYS A 245 6.76 8.67 28.10
N CYS A 246 6.19 8.51 26.91
CA CYS A 246 5.20 7.46 26.66
C CYS A 246 5.80 6.06 26.90
N LEU A 247 7.01 5.80 26.39
CA LEU A 247 7.72 4.51 26.58
C LEU A 247 8.07 4.21 28.04
N GLU A 248 8.55 5.21 28.78
CA GLU A 248 8.83 5.09 30.22
C GLU A 248 7.56 4.71 30.99
N ARG A 249 6.46 5.42 30.73
CA ARG A 249 5.19 5.21 31.43
C ARG A 249 4.49 3.94 30.96
N SER A 250 4.76 3.44 29.76
CA SER A 250 4.24 2.17 29.24
C SER A 250 5.01 0.94 29.75
N GLY A 251 6.11 1.12 30.48
CA GLY A 251 6.95 0.02 30.97
C GLY A 251 7.87 -0.59 29.91
N TYR A 252 8.19 0.14 28.83
CA TYR A 252 9.09 -0.35 27.77
C TYR A 252 10.50 -0.67 28.29
N PHE A 253 11.00 0.13 29.24
CA PHE A 253 12.30 -0.04 29.88
C PHE A 253 12.26 -0.95 31.13
N GLY A 254 11.14 -1.66 31.34
CA GLY A 254 10.92 -2.50 32.52
C GLY A 254 10.28 -1.76 33.70
N GLU A 255 9.72 -2.54 34.63
CA GLU A 255 8.94 -2.03 35.78
C GLU A 255 9.80 -1.42 36.90
N ASN A 256 11.14 -1.56 36.82
CA ASN A 256 12.09 -1.23 37.88
C ASN A 256 12.67 0.20 37.81
N ARG A 257 12.18 1.10 36.95
CA ARG A 257 12.60 2.52 36.97
C ARG A 257 12.02 3.19 38.22
N LYS A 258 12.80 3.20 39.30
CA LYS A 258 12.42 3.71 40.63
C LYS A 258 12.18 5.22 40.64
N ASP A 259 12.86 5.97 39.79
CA ASP A 259 12.68 7.42 39.65
C ASP A 259 12.28 7.75 38.21
N LYS A 260 10.98 8.01 37.99
CA LYS A 260 10.46 8.35 36.67
C LYS A 260 10.75 9.81 36.26
N ASP A 261 11.20 10.62 37.20
CA ASP A 261 11.41 12.05 37.02
C ASP A 261 12.90 12.45 37.15
N GLY A 262 13.78 11.50 37.47
CA GLY A 262 15.24 11.64 37.44
C GLY A 262 15.86 11.60 36.04
N ASP A 263 17.19 11.74 36.00
CA ASP A 263 17.99 11.78 34.76
C ASP A 263 17.75 10.55 33.86
N LEU A 264 17.91 10.77 32.55
CA LEU A 264 17.81 9.69 31.57
C LEU A 264 19.00 8.74 31.69
N THR A 265 18.71 7.44 31.72
CA THR A 265 19.74 6.40 31.59
C THR A 265 20.36 6.42 30.19
N GLU A 266 21.52 5.79 30.03
CA GLU A 266 22.17 5.67 28.71
C GLU A 266 21.29 4.91 27.71
N GLU A 267 20.53 3.91 28.16
CA GLU A 267 19.60 3.16 27.31
C GLU A 267 18.44 4.03 26.83
N GLU A 268 17.86 4.84 27.74
CA GLU A 268 16.79 5.80 27.41
C GLU A 268 17.28 6.88 26.44
N LEU A 269 18.49 7.39 26.63
CA LEU A 269 19.11 8.36 25.72
C LEU A 269 19.27 7.77 24.31
N ARG A 270 19.78 6.55 24.19
CA ARG A 270 19.93 5.88 22.88
C ARG A 270 18.58 5.65 22.19
N VAL A 271 17.54 5.27 22.93
CA VAL A 271 16.18 5.13 22.38
C VAL A 271 15.61 6.49 21.98
N CYS A 272 15.86 7.55 22.76
CA CYS A 272 15.45 8.90 22.41
C CYS A 272 16.12 9.39 21.11
N GLU A 273 17.41 9.11 20.94
CA GLU A 273 18.13 9.40 19.70
C GLU A 273 17.55 8.62 18.51
N LEU A 274 17.17 7.35 18.70
CA LEU A 274 16.46 6.58 17.67
C LEU A 274 15.15 7.25 17.28
N LEU A 275 14.32 7.65 18.25
CA LEU A 275 13.04 8.33 18.00
C LEU A 275 13.26 9.63 17.21
N LEU A 276 14.24 10.43 17.61
CA LEU A 276 14.61 11.66 16.90
C LEU A 276 15.04 11.36 15.45
N PHE A 277 15.83 10.30 15.24
CA PHE A 277 16.26 9.89 13.91
C PHE A 277 15.08 9.38 13.06
N HIS A 278 14.19 8.57 13.63
CA HIS A 278 12.98 8.07 12.97
C HIS A 278 12.07 9.21 12.52
N LEU A 279 11.84 10.21 13.37
CA LEU A 279 11.06 11.40 13.02
C LEU A 279 11.65 12.11 11.80
N GLN A 280 12.98 12.18 11.70
CA GLN A 280 13.65 12.80 10.54
C GLN A 280 13.51 11.97 9.25
N ILE A 281 13.64 10.63 9.34
CA ILE A 281 13.46 9.74 8.18
C ILE A 281 12.03 9.78 7.67
N LEU A 282 11.04 9.67 8.57
CA LEU A 282 9.64 9.48 8.20
C LEU A 282 9.07 10.64 7.39
N GLN A 283 9.54 11.87 7.62
CA GLN A 283 9.13 13.04 6.84
C GLN A 283 9.30 12.84 5.32
N PHE A 284 10.36 12.14 4.91
CA PHE A 284 10.77 12.04 3.51
C PHE A 284 10.53 10.68 2.88
N ASN A 285 10.39 9.63 3.69
CA ASN A 285 10.43 8.25 3.18
C ASN A 285 9.15 7.46 3.48
N ALA A 286 8.20 8.03 4.23
CA ALA A 286 6.94 7.35 4.54
C ALA A 286 5.98 7.38 3.34
N HIS A 287 5.34 6.24 3.08
CA HIS A 287 4.34 6.05 2.04
C HIS A 287 2.94 6.01 2.63
N GLU A 288 2.04 6.71 1.94
CA GLU A 288 0.61 6.64 2.23
C GLU A 288 0.04 5.32 1.67
N ILE A 289 -0.63 4.57 2.54
CA ILE A 289 -1.30 3.30 2.23
C ILE A 289 -2.77 3.62 1.91
N PHE A 290 -3.25 3.10 0.79
CA PHE A 290 -4.60 3.41 0.30
C PHE A 290 -5.48 2.17 0.15
N GLU A 291 -6.79 2.39 0.30
CA GLU A 291 -7.88 1.50 -0.09
C GLU A 291 -8.58 2.08 -1.33
N THR A 292 -8.86 1.25 -2.33
CA THR A 292 -9.67 1.64 -3.49
C THR A 292 -11.15 1.44 -3.18
N ARG A 293 -11.91 2.53 -3.10
CA ARG A 293 -13.37 2.49 -2.94
C ARG A 293 -14.06 2.61 -4.28
N ARG A 294 -14.95 1.65 -4.58
CA ARG A 294 -15.71 1.58 -5.83
C ARG A 294 -17.19 1.27 -5.58
N SER A 295 -18.04 1.54 -6.57
CA SER A 295 -19.46 1.17 -6.48
C SER A 295 -19.69 -0.28 -6.96
N LYS A 296 -20.85 -0.86 -6.66
CA LYS A 296 -21.22 -2.20 -7.18
C LYS A 296 -21.42 -2.18 -8.69
N GLU A 297 -22.01 -1.08 -9.17
CA GLU A 297 -22.38 -0.86 -10.56
C GLU A 297 -21.12 -0.67 -11.42
N HIS A 298 -20.15 0.12 -10.94
CA HIS A 298 -18.94 0.47 -11.66
C HIS A 298 -17.66 0.06 -10.91
N GLN A 299 -16.92 -0.89 -11.49
CA GLN A 299 -15.69 -1.40 -10.89
C GLN A 299 -14.54 -0.38 -10.90
N PHE A 300 -14.50 0.48 -11.91
CA PHE A 300 -13.37 1.39 -12.16
C PHE A 300 -13.81 2.85 -12.21
N LYS A 301 -14.90 3.15 -12.94
CA LYS A 301 -15.45 4.50 -13.04
C LYS A 301 -15.93 5.02 -11.68
N GLY A 302 -15.45 6.20 -11.29
CA GLY A 302 -15.78 6.82 -10.01
C GLY A 302 -15.02 6.23 -8.81
N SER A 303 -14.09 5.29 -9.02
CA SER A 303 -13.26 4.75 -7.94
C SER A 303 -12.40 5.84 -7.31
N LYS A 304 -12.23 5.77 -6.00
CA LYS A 304 -11.42 6.72 -5.22
C LYS A 304 -10.39 5.97 -4.38
N PHE A 305 -9.18 6.51 -4.34
CA PHE A 305 -8.18 6.09 -3.38
C PHE A 305 -8.44 6.80 -2.05
N ILE A 306 -8.67 6.03 -0.99
CA ILE A 306 -8.84 6.53 0.36
C ILE A 306 -7.59 6.20 1.15
N TYR A 307 -6.99 7.22 1.75
CA TYR A 307 -5.85 7.08 2.64
C TYR A 307 -6.30 6.36 3.91
N ILE A 308 -5.69 5.21 4.23
CA ILE A 308 -6.09 4.37 5.38
C ILE A 308 -5.00 4.23 6.44
N GLY A 309 -3.74 4.53 6.12
CA GLY A 309 -2.62 4.33 7.03
C GLY A 309 -1.30 4.74 6.38
N VAL A 310 -0.22 4.76 7.14
CA VAL A 310 1.12 5.11 6.66
C VAL A 310 2.09 3.97 6.97
N GLY A 311 3.10 3.78 6.12
CA GLY A 311 4.18 2.83 6.36
C GLY A 311 5.51 3.32 5.81
N ILE A 312 6.61 2.78 6.32
CA ILE A 312 7.97 3.02 5.80
C ILE A 312 8.50 1.76 5.11
N TYR A 313 9.01 1.90 3.89
CA TYR A 313 9.37 0.79 3.00
C TYR A 313 10.78 1.01 2.45
N PRO A 314 11.84 0.51 3.14
CA PRO A 314 13.20 0.91 2.85
C PRO A 314 13.66 0.68 1.41
N THR A 315 13.14 -0.36 0.74
CA THR A 315 13.46 -0.62 -0.67
C THR A 315 12.65 0.30 -1.59
N ALA A 316 11.35 0.44 -1.35
CA ALA A 316 10.49 1.31 -2.16
C ALA A 316 10.90 2.80 -2.07
N SER A 317 11.40 3.26 -0.92
CA SER A 317 11.88 4.64 -0.73
C SER A 317 13.12 5.01 -1.56
N LEU A 318 13.75 4.06 -2.27
CA LEU A 318 14.88 4.32 -3.19
C LEU A 318 14.43 4.66 -4.62
N LEU A 319 13.13 4.68 -4.90
CA LEU A 319 12.60 5.07 -6.21
C LEU A 319 12.26 6.55 -6.22
N ASN A 320 13.13 7.37 -6.81
CA ASN A 320 12.94 8.82 -6.88
C ASN A 320 11.70 9.25 -7.69
N HIS A 321 11.30 10.51 -7.48
CA HIS A 321 10.11 11.10 -8.09
C HIS A 321 10.27 11.39 -9.60
N ASP A 322 9.20 11.09 -10.36
CA ASP A 322 8.90 11.73 -11.65
C ASP A 322 7.40 12.13 -11.71
N CYS A 323 7.09 13.24 -12.39
CA CYS A 323 5.70 13.65 -12.61
C CYS A 323 4.98 12.76 -13.64
N GLN A 324 5.73 12.00 -14.45
CA GLN A 324 5.30 10.88 -15.29
C GLN A 324 5.99 9.59 -14.79
N PRO A 325 5.45 8.95 -13.74
CA PRO A 325 6.12 7.85 -13.07
C PRO A 325 6.31 6.63 -13.98
N ALA A 326 7.33 5.84 -13.65
CA ALA A 326 7.63 4.56 -14.30
C ALA A 326 6.90 3.38 -13.65
N VAL A 327 6.42 3.55 -12.41
CA VAL A 327 5.73 2.52 -11.66
C VAL A 327 4.37 3.00 -11.15
N THR A 328 3.46 2.05 -10.95
CA THR A 328 2.23 2.22 -10.20
C THR A 328 2.30 1.43 -8.91
N ARG A 329 1.72 1.97 -7.83
CA ARG A 329 1.63 1.31 -6.54
C ARG A 329 0.21 0.91 -6.20
N HIS A 330 0.07 -0.25 -5.57
CA HIS A 330 -1.12 -0.64 -4.81
C HIS A 330 -0.67 -1.33 -3.53
N PHE A 331 -1.61 -1.61 -2.64
CA PHE A 331 -1.32 -2.20 -1.34
C PHE A 331 -2.16 -3.45 -1.12
N VAL A 332 -1.57 -4.45 -0.49
CA VAL A 332 -2.23 -5.66 -0.01
C VAL A 332 -2.09 -5.69 1.51
N GLY A 333 -3.18 -5.42 2.22
CA GLY A 333 -3.10 -5.06 3.63
C GLY A 333 -2.19 -3.84 3.82
N LYS A 334 -1.07 -4.02 4.53
CA LYS A 334 -0.04 -2.99 4.70
C LYS A 334 1.18 -3.18 3.78
N SER A 335 1.21 -4.18 2.92
CA SER A 335 2.34 -4.44 2.02
C SER A 335 2.26 -3.54 0.79
N ILE A 336 3.37 -2.94 0.37
CA ILE A 336 3.45 -2.17 -0.87
C ILE A 336 3.77 -3.10 -2.05
N VAL A 337 3.09 -2.89 -3.18
CA VAL A 337 3.34 -3.62 -4.43
C VAL A 337 3.54 -2.61 -5.56
N LEU A 338 4.74 -2.63 -6.14
CA LEU A 338 5.18 -1.76 -7.22
C LEU A 338 5.36 -2.57 -8.50
N LYS A 339 4.67 -2.15 -9.57
CA LYS A 339 4.77 -2.70 -10.92
C LYS A 339 5.03 -1.58 -11.91
N THR A 340 5.73 -1.87 -13.01
CA THR A 340 5.97 -0.89 -14.06
C THR A 340 4.67 -0.46 -14.74
N SER A 341 4.52 0.85 -14.98
CA SER A 341 3.40 1.46 -15.71
C SER A 341 3.69 1.71 -17.18
N ARG A 342 4.95 1.58 -17.57
CA ARG A 342 5.50 1.72 -18.93
C ARG A 342 6.75 0.85 -19.07
N PRO A 343 7.22 0.53 -20.29
CA PRO A 343 8.50 -0.14 -20.42
C PRO A 343 9.65 0.78 -20.04
N LEU A 344 10.76 0.18 -19.61
CA LEU A 344 11.99 0.85 -19.23
C LEU A 344 13.15 0.23 -20.01
N ALA A 345 13.94 1.07 -20.68
CA ALA A 345 15.23 0.66 -21.23
C ALA A 345 16.29 0.58 -20.13
N PRO A 346 17.39 -0.18 -20.33
CA PRO A 346 18.52 -0.17 -19.42
C PRO A 346 19.00 1.25 -19.14
N ASN A 347 19.34 1.52 -17.88
CA ASN A 347 19.74 2.82 -17.33
C ASN A 347 18.63 3.87 -17.21
N GLU A 348 17.38 3.57 -17.58
CA GLU A 348 16.27 4.48 -17.26
C GLU A 348 15.93 4.43 -15.77
N MET A 349 15.58 5.58 -15.21
CA MET A 349 15.15 5.69 -13.81
C MET A 349 13.82 4.98 -13.59
N VAL A 350 13.77 4.11 -12.58
CA VAL A 350 12.55 3.47 -12.08
C VAL A 350 11.90 4.44 -11.11
N ALA A 351 11.19 5.42 -11.66
CA ALA A 351 10.64 6.53 -10.90
C ALA A 351 9.26 6.24 -10.29
N GLU A 352 9.07 6.57 -9.02
CA GLU A 352 7.77 6.61 -8.34
C GLU A 352 7.14 8.01 -8.46
N ASN A 353 5.92 8.17 -7.93
CA ASN A 353 5.28 9.47 -7.80
C ASN A 353 5.04 9.84 -6.33
N TYR A 354 5.74 10.89 -5.89
CA TYR A 354 5.67 11.43 -4.53
C TYR A 354 4.52 12.44 -4.30
N GLY A 355 3.60 12.63 -5.23
CA GLY A 355 2.64 13.73 -5.11
C GLY A 355 1.63 13.80 -6.24
N PRO A 356 1.38 14.98 -6.82
CA PRO A 356 0.49 15.07 -7.98
C PRO A 356 1.22 14.76 -9.29
N ILE A 357 0.60 13.95 -10.15
CA ILE A 357 1.06 13.66 -11.52
C ILE A 357 0.78 14.81 -12.49
N PHE A 358 1.55 14.89 -13.58
CA PHE A 358 1.42 15.99 -14.54
C PHE A 358 0.06 16.03 -15.24
N SER A 359 -0.55 14.86 -15.44
CA SER A 359 -1.82 14.72 -16.15
C SER A 359 -3.00 15.35 -15.40
N ARG A 360 -2.86 15.61 -14.09
CA ARG A 360 -3.97 16.05 -13.22
C ARG A 360 -3.77 17.42 -12.58
N LYS A 361 -2.53 17.84 -12.30
CA LYS A 361 -2.24 19.11 -11.62
C LYS A 361 -1.22 19.93 -12.39
N PRO A 362 -1.30 21.27 -12.38
CA PRO A 362 -0.37 22.15 -13.09
C PRO A 362 1.00 22.20 -12.40
N ILE A 363 2.02 22.63 -13.14
CA ILE A 363 3.42 22.64 -12.68
C ILE A 363 3.61 23.38 -11.35
N GLN A 364 2.95 24.53 -11.16
CA GLN A 364 3.09 25.33 -9.93
C GLN A 364 2.64 24.55 -8.70
N GLN A 365 1.56 23.77 -8.82
CA GLN A 365 1.06 22.96 -7.70
C GLN A 365 1.99 21.77 -7.44
N ARG A 366 2.46 21.09 -8.49
CA ARG A 366 3.40 19.95 -8.34
C ARG A 366 4.70 20.39 -7.66
N GLN A 367 5.31 21.47 -8.14
CA GLN A 367 6.54 22.01 -7.57
C GLN A 367 6.35 22.47 -6.13
N ARG A 368 5.25 23.16 -5.81
CA ARG A 368 4.95 23.61 -4.44
C ARG A 368 4.84 22.41 -3.49
N SER A 369 4.09 21.38 -3.86
CA SER A 369 3.91 20.18 -3.03
C SER A 369 5.21 19.42 -2.80
N LEU A 370 6.05 19.27 -3.84
CA LEU A 370 7.34 18.59 -3.70
C LEU A 370 8.34 19.41 -2.88
N LEU A 371 8.38 20.72 -3.10
CA LEU A 371 9.26 21.61 -2.36
C LEU A 371 8.89 21.67 -0.88
N SER A 372 7.60 21.69 -0.53
CA SER A 372 7.16 21.77 0.86
C SER A 372 7.39 20.47 1.63
N ARG A 373 7.13 19.32 1.00
CA ARG A 373 7.19 18.00 1.68
C ARG A 373 8.57 17.35 1.62
N TYR A 374 9.26 17.48 0.50
CA TYR A 374 10.49 16.75 0.17
C TYR A 374 11.73 17.64 -0.07
N TRP A 375 11.56 18.96 -0.06
CA TRP A 375 12.66 19.94 -0.13
C TRP A 375 13.51 19.83 -1.40
N PHE A 376 12.89 19.53 -2.53
CA PHE A 376 13.54 19.57 -3.84
C PHE A 376 12.61 20.15 -4.91
N LYS A 377 13.19 20.60 -6.02
CA LYS A 377 12.47 20.99 -7.24
C LYS A 377 12.59 19.88 -8.27
N CYS A 378 11.48 19.51 -8.91
CA CYS A 378 11.47 18.44 -9.90
C CYS A 378 11.90 18.96 -11.28
N GLU A 379 12.86 18.29 -11.91
CA GLU A 379 13.40 18.63 -13.24
C GLU A 379 13.06 17.58 -14.30
N CYS A 380 12.05 16.74 -14.05
CA CYS A 380 11.58 15.77 -15.05
C CYS A 380 11.08 16.47 -16.33
N LEU A 381 11.00 15.73 -17.44
CA LEU A 381 10.59 16.26 -18.74
C LEU A 381 9.24 16.99 -18.68
N ALA A 382 8.29 16.49 -17.87
CA ALA A 382 6.98 17.13 -17.71
C ALA A 382 7.04 18.50 -17.03
N CYS A 383 8.00 18.71 -16.14
CA CYS A 383 8.24 20.01 -15.50
C CYS A 383 9.09 20.92 -16.40
N THR A 384 10.16 20.38 -16.99
CA THR A 384 11.08 21.14 -17.85
C THR A 384 10.39 21.70 -19.09
N TYR A 385 9.50 20.93 -19.71
CA TYR A 385 8.75 21.34 -20.90
C TYR A 385 7.32 21.78 -20.62
N ASN A 386 6.95 21.97 -19.34
CA ASN A 386 5.62 22.39 -18.90
C ASN A 386 4.47 21.63 -19.62
N TRP A 387 4.49 20.30 -19.53
CA TRP A 387 3.47 19.49 -20.20
C TRP A 387 2.06 19.82 -19.69
N PRO A 388 1.07 19.97 -20.60
CA PRO A 388 -0.31 20.26 -20.24
C PRO A 388 -1.00 19.06 -19.55
N MET A 389 -2.07 19.36 -18.81
CA MET A 389 -2.91 18.34 -18.17
C MET A 389 -3.87 17.72 -19.19
N ILE A 390 -4.41 16.52 -18.90
CA ILE A 390 -5.36 15.82 -19.78
C ILE A 390 -6.57 16.70 -20.13
N ASN A 391 -7.10 17.42 -19.14
CA ASN A 391 -8.28 18.29 -19.28
C ASN A 391 -7.93 19.76 -19.58
N ALA A 392 -6.66 20.06 -19.90
CA ALA A 392 -6.20 21.41 -20.16
C ALA A 392 -5.11 21.43 -21.25
N GLY A 393 -5.47 21.00 -22.46
CA GLY A 393 -4.66 21.21 -23.67
C GLY A 393 -3.75 20.05 -24.11
N LEU A 394 -3.73 18.92 -23.38
CA LEU A 394 -2.92 17.76 -23.78
C LEU A 394 -3.37 17.11 -25.10
N GLU A 395 -4.66 17.20 -25.43
CA GLU A 395 -5.22 16.70 -26.70
C GLU A 395 -4.63 17.41 -27.93
N SER A 396 -4.39 18.71 -27.81
CA SER A 396 -3.84 19.57 -28.85
C SER A 396 -2.31 19.63 -28.80
N PHE A 397 -1.68 18.96 -27.84
CA PHE A 397 -0.23 18.95 -27.71
C PHE A 397 0.39 18.11 -28.81
N THR A 398 1.53 18.57 -29.31
CA THR A 398 2.15 18.00 -30.49
C THR A 398 2.63 16.58 -30.25
N LYS A 399 2.07 15.63 -31.01
CA LYS A 399 2.47 14.21 -30.99
C LYS A 399 3.81 14.03 -31.69
N CYS A 400 4.47 12.91 -31.46
CA CYS A 400 5.70 12.58 -32.17
C CYS A 400 5.85 11.09 -32.47
N VAL A 401 6.67 10.77 -33.47
CA VAL A 401 7.02 9.38 -33.83
C VAL A 401 8.52 9.25 -33.98
N ARG A 402 9.07 8.13 -33.51
CA ARG A 402 10.50 7.83 -33.57
C ARG A 402 10.94 7.58 -35.01
N CYS A 403 12.14 8.03 -35.36
CA CYS A 403 12.83 7.60 -36.57
C CYS A 403 13.00 6.06 -36.58
N PRO A 404 12.65 5.36 -37.67
CA PRO A 404 12.72 3.90 -37.74
C PRO A 404 14.15 3.39 -37.96
N SER A 405 15.10 4.27 -38.31
CA SER A 405 16.51 3.89 -38.46
C SER A 405 17.09 3.35 -37.15
N ASP A 406 17.77 2.22 -37.25
CA ASP A 406 18.46 1.60 -36.12
C ASP A 406 19.39 2.59 -35.41
N HIS A 407 19.40 2.51 -34.08
CA HIS A 407 20.17 3.38 -33.17
C HIS A 407 19.88 4.90 -33.28
N CYS A 408 18.94 5.33 -34.13
CA CYS A 408 18.51 6.72 -34.16
C CYS A 408 17.56 7.01 -32.98
N THR A 409 17.76 8.16 -32.36
CA THR A 409 16.97 8.65 -31.21
C THR A 409 16.18 9.92 -31.54
N TYR A 410 16.08 10.27 -32.83
CA TYR A 410 15.28 11.41 -33.27
C TYR A 410 13.79 11.07 -33.30
N TYR A 411 12.97 12.06 -32.97
CA TYR A 411 11.51 11.99 -33.03
C TYR A 411 10.99 13.08 -33.95
N PHE A 412 10.20 12.69 -34.94
CA PHE A 412 9.48 13.59 -35.82
C PHE A 412 8.24 14.12 -35.13
N THR A 413 8.02 15.43 -35.25
CA THR A 413 6.84 16.12 -34.73
C THR A 413 5.68 15.97 -35.71
N LEU A 414 4.48 15.67 -35.21
CA LEU A 414 3.26 15.50 -36.02
C LEU A 414 2.38 16.78 -35.99
N PRO A 415 1.57 17.05 -37.04
CA PRO A 415 1.42 16.26 -38.26
C PRO A 415 2.59 16.44 -39.23
N LEU A 416 2.82 15.41 -40.06
CA LEU A 416 3.78 15.48 -41.16
C LEU A 416 3.04 15.78 -42.45
N SER A 417 3.69 16.51 -43.36
CA SER A 417 3.14 16.76 -44.71
C SER A 417 3.09 15.50 -45.56
N LYS A 418 4.06 14.59 -45.39
CA LYS A 418 4.12 13.27 -46.03
C LYS A 418 4.81 12.25 -45.10
N PRO A 419 4.53 10.94 -45.23
CA PRO A 419 5.17 9.90 -44.43
C PRO A 419 6.67 9.77 -44.67
N GLU A 420 7.17 10.14 -45.85
CA GLU A 420 8.59 10.08 -46.20
C GLU A 420 9.31 11.37 -45.81
N ALA A 421 10.35 11.27 -45.00
CA ALA A 421 11.15 12.41 -44.58
C ALA A 421 12.63 12.05 -44.46
N THR A 422 13.49 13.03 -44.71
CA THR A 422 14.91 12.93 -44.36
C THR A 422 15.05 13.21 -42.87
N CYS A 423 15.64 12.29 -42.12
CA CYS A 423 15.82 12.44 -40.68
C CYS A 423 16.93 13.47 -40.37
N PRO A 424 16.65 14.56 -39.61
CA PRO A 424 17.67 15.57 -39.30
C PRO A 424 18.85 15.07 -38.45
N LYS A 425 18.73 13.89 -37.82
CA LYS A 425 19.76 13.34 -36.95
C LYS A 425 20.65 12.28 -37.61
N CYS A 426 20.06 11.40 -38.42
CA CYS A 426 20.79 10.31 -39.07
C CYS A 426 20.90 10.46 -40.58
N GLU A 427 20.31 11.52 -41.14
CA GLU A 427 20.37 11.92 -42.55
C GLU A 427 19.80 10.90 -43.55
N LYS A 428 19.30 9.76 -43.07
CA LYS A 428 18.61 8.75 -43.87
C LYS A 428 17.23 9.23 -44.30
N ASN A 429 16.87 8.92 -45.54
CA ASN A 429 15.48 8.98 -46.00
C ASN A 429 14.71 7.81 -45.39
N VAL A 430 13.70 8.12 -44.60
CA VAL A 430 12.91 7.13 -43.87
C VAL A 430 11.43 7.25 -44.23
N SER A 431 10.73 6.12 -44.21
CA SER A 431 9.26 6.08 -44.27
C SER A 431 8.72 5.92 -42.86
N LEU A 432 7.79 6.79 -42.47
CA LEU A 432 7.14 6.79 -41.16
C LEU A 432 5.76 6.11 -41.18
N THR A 433 5.36 5.54 -42.31
CA THR A 433 4.03 4.91 -42.50
C THR A 433 3.72 3.87 -41.43
N GLU A 434 4.64 2.92 -41.20
CA GLU A 434 4.45 1.87 -40.18
C GLU A 434 4.34 2.45 -38.76
N SER A 435 5.16 3.46 -38.42
CA SER A 435 5.09 4.14 -37.13
C SER A 435 3.76 4.87 -36.93
N LEU A 436 3.25 5.53 -37.97
CA LEU A 436 1.95 6.21 -37.96
C LEU A 436 0.79 5.22 -37.82
N GLU A 437 0.85 4.08 -38.51
CA GLU A 437 -0.13 3.00 -38.39
C GLU A 437 -0.13 2.38 -36.99
N LYS A 438 1.05 2.11 -36.42
CA LYS A 438 1.20 1.62 -35.04
C LYS A 438 0.67 2.62 -34.02
N LEU A 439 0.91 3.93 -34.23
CA LEU A 439 0.38 4.96 -33.34
C LEU A 439 -1.17 4.96 -33.34
N LYS A 440 -1.78 4.93 -34.53
CA LYS A 440 -3.25 4.79 -34.67
C LYS A 440 -3.77 3.48 -34.07
N TRP A 441 -3.01 2.39 -34.22
CA TRP A 441 -3.35 1.12 -33.59
C TRP A 441 -3.33 1.22 -32.06
N CYS A 442 -2.32 1.87 -31.46
CA CYS A 442 -2.27 2.09 -30.02
C CYS A 442 -3.50 2.88 -29.54
N GLU A 443 -3.87 3.97 -30.23
CA GLU A 443 -5.06 4.76 -29.90
C GLU A 443 -6.33 3.91 -29.92
N LYS A 444 -6.52 3.08 -30.95
CA LYS A 444 -7.65 2.13 -31.03
C LYS A 444 -7.62 1.08 -29.91
N GLN A 445 -6.44 0.56 -29.56
CA GLN A 445 -6.31 -0.40 -28.46
C GLN A 445 -6.61 0.23 -27.11
N TYR A 446 -6.24 1.50 -26.89
CA TYR A 446 -6.63 2.22 -25.68
C TYR A 446 -8.14 2.34 -25.58
N GLU A 447 -8.82 2.80 -26.63
CA GLU A 447 -10.29 2.89 -26.66
C GLU A 447 -10.96 1.52 -26.42
N PHE A 448 -10.46 0.46 -27.06
CA PHE A 448 -10.97 -0.89 -26.88
C PHE A 448 -10.71 -1.42 -25.45
N GLY A 449 -9.52 -1.16 -24.92
CA GLY A 449 -9.13 -1.51 -23.56
C GLY A 449 -10.00 -0.80 -22.52
N PHE A 450 -10.30 0.49 -22.72
CA PHE A 450 -11.17 1.26 -21.83
C PHE A 450 -12.60 0.70 -21.81
N LYS A 451 -13.17 0.38 -22.98
CA LYS A 451 -14.49 -0.28 -23.07
C LYS A 451 -14.48 -1.66 -22.41
N THR A 452 -13.46 -2.47 -22.68
CA THR A 452 -13.29 -3.80 -22.07
C THR A 452 -13.21 -3.71 -20.54
N MET A 453 -12.57 -2.66 -20.03
CA MET A 453 -12.49 -2.38 -18.60
C MET A 453 -13.85 -2.01 -18.02
N GLU A 454 -14.66 -1.20 -18.72
CA GLU A 454 -16.04 -0.88 -18.34
C GLU A 454 -16.91 -2.14 -18.25
N ASP A 455 -16.67 -3.13 -19.11
CA ASP A 455 -17.31 -4.45 -19.09
C ASP A 455 -16.81 -5.38 -17.98
N LYS A 456 -15.95 -4.90 -17.07
CA LYS A 456 -15.37 -5.65 -15.93
C LYS A 456 -14.53 -6.87 -16.35
N ARG A 457 -13.90 -6.79 -17.52
CA ARG A 457 -13.08 -7.87 -18.08
C ARG A 457 -11.59 -7.63 -17.80
N VAL A 458 -10.92 -8.63 -17.21
CA VAL A 458 -9.51 -8.55 -16.77
C VAL A 458 -8.54 -8.46 -17.94
N GLU A 459 -8.95 -8.90 -19.12
CA GLU A 459 -8.19 -8.87 -20.37
C GLU A 459 -7.84 -7.44 -20.80
N ALA A 460 -8.59 -6.43 -20.33
CA ALA A 460 -8.28 -5.01 -20.54
C ALA A 460 -6.84 -4.66 -20.15
N ILE A 461 -6.32 -5.28 -19.07
CA ILE A 461 -4.97 -5.03 -18.56
C ILE A 461 -3.94 -5.37 -19.64
N GLU A 462 -4.05 -6.55 -20.23
CA GLU A 462 -3.06 -7.03 -21.21
C GLU A 462 -3.15 -6.27 -22.54
N ILE A 463 -4.37 -5.88 -22.94
CA ILE A 463 -4.59 -5.02 -24.11
C ILE A 463 -3.88 -3.68 -23.92
N ILE A 464 -4.11 -3.01 -22.78
CA ILE A 464 -3.54 -1.71 -22.47
C ILE A 464 -2.01 -1.79 -22.35
N ARG A 465 -1.47 -2.81 -21.66
CA ARG A 465 -0.03 -3.03 -21.52
C ARG A 465 0.68 -3.18 -22.87
N LYS A 466 0.14 -4.03 -23.75
CA LYS A 466 0.69 -4.23 -25.10
C LYS A 466 0.70 -2.93 -25.91
N ALA A 467 -0.38 -2.15 -25.82
CA ALA A 467 -0.46 -0.87 -26.50
C ALA A 467 0.56 0.16 -25.97
N ILE A 468 0.76 0.21 -24.64
CA ILE A 468 1.80 1.04 -24.01
C ILE A 468 3.19 0.60 -24.49
N ASP A 469 3.50 -0.70 -24.47
CA ASP A 469 4.81 -1.22 -24.93
C ASP A 469 5.08 -0.94 -26.41
N VAL A 470 4.06 -0.99 -27.27
CA VAL A 470 4.18 -0.58 -28.69
C VAL A 470 4.40 0.93 -28.78
N PHE A 471 3.61 1.73 -28.05
CA PHE A 471 3.71 3.19 -28.06
C PHE A 471 5.11 3.66 -27.69
N TYR A 472 5.71 3.13 -26.62
CA TYR A 472 7.05 3.53 -26.18
C TYR A 472 8.19 3.08 -27.11
N ARG A 473 7.93 2.15 -28.03
CA ARG A 473 8.89 1.80 -29.09
C ARG A 473 8.88 2.80 -30.25
N ILE A 474 7.71 3.34 -30.57
CA ILE A 474 7.48 4.16 -31.77
C ILE A 474 7.21 5.64 -31.50
N SER A 475 7.04 6.03 -30.23
CA SER A 475 6.66 7.38 -29.80
C SER A 475 7.16 7.63 -28.37
N ARG A 476 6.85 8.81 -27.82
CA ARG A 476 7.16 9.19 -26.43
C ARG A 476 6.10 10.16 -25.88
N PRO A 477 5.95 10.24 -24.55
CA PRO A 477 5.14 11.28 -23.92
C PRO A 477 5.66 12.70 -24.25
N PRO A 478 4.78 13.72 -24.16
CA PRO A 478 3.39 13.64 -23.70
C PRO A 478 2.43 13.18 -24.82
N HIS A 479 1.45 12.35 -24.47
CA HIS A 479 0.41 11.86 -25.38
C HIS A 479 -0.85 11.53 -24.60
N GLN A 480 -1.98 12.19 -24.90
CA GLN A 480 -3.21 12.09 -24.11
C GLN A 480 -3.70 10.65 -23.94
N GLY A 481 -3.77 9.88 -25.04
CA GLY A 481 -4.24 8.49 -25.00
C GLY A 481 -3.36 7.59 -24.12
N THR A 482 -2.03 7.78 -24.17
CA THR A 482 -1.09 7.00 -23.32
C THR A 482 -1.17 7.44 -21.86
N SER A 483 -1.34 8.75 -21.60
CA SER A 483 -1.55 9.25 -20.23
C SER A 483 -2.82 8.70 -19.61
N LEU A 484 -3.92 8.64 -20.37
CA LEU A 484 -5.15 7.96 -19.94
C LEU A 484 -4.91 6.46 -19.74
N ALA A 485 -4.20 5.80 -20.64
CA ALA A 485 -3.87 4.39 -20.53
C ALA A 485 -3.13 4.05 -19.23
N HIS A 486 -2.17 4.89 -18.80
CA HIS A 486 -1.50 4.74 -17.51
C HIS A 486 -2.46 4.88 -16.32
N GLU A 487 -3.36 5.87 -16.33
CA GLU A 487 -4.34 6.06 -15.25
C GLU A 487 -5.33 4.89 -15.16
N TYR A 488 -5.76 4.35 -16.31
CA TYR A 488 -6.62 3.17 -16.36
C TYR A 488 -5.87 1.92 -15.87
N LEU A 489 -4.63 1.71 -16.31
CA LEU A 489 -3.82 0.60 -15.84
C LEU A 489 -3.62 0.64 -14.32
N GLN A 490 -3.40 1.83 -13.74
CA GLN A 490 -3.31 2.00 -12.29
C GLN A 490 -4.58 1.56 -11.56
N LEU A 491 -5.77 1.92 -12.06
CA LEU A 491 -7.05 1.50 -11.49
C LEU A 491 -7.27 -0.01 -11.59
N CYS A 492 -6.86 -0.62 -12.71
CA CYS A 492 -6.86 -2.07 -12.87
C CYS A 492 -5.96 -2.75 -11.83
N GLU A 493 -4.70 -2.32 -11.70
CA GLU A 493 -3.76 -2.91 -10.76
C GLU A 493 -4.22 -2.74 -9.30
N ALA A 494 -4.79 -1.59 -8.97
CA ALA A 494 -5.34 -1.33 -7.65
C ALA A 494 -6.52 -2.25 -7.29
N SER A 495 -7.18 -2.85 -8.28
CA SER A 495 -8.27 -3.80 -8.05
C SER A 495 -7.81 -5.15 -7.49
N PHE A 496 -6.51 -5.44 -7.51
CA PHE A 496 -5.91 -6.60 -6.86
C PHE A 496 -5.43 -6.32 -5.43
N GLY A 497 -5.48 -5.06 -4.99
CA GLY A 497 -5.06 -4.64 -3.65
C GLY A 497 -6.21 -4.52 -2.65
N ASN A 498 -6.06 -3.59 -1.72
CA ASN A 498 -7.08 -3.15 -0.78
C ASN A 498 -8.25 -2.53 -1.55
N VAL A 499 -9.40 -3.21 -1.57
CA VAL A 499 -10.59 -2.78 -2.30
C VAL A 499 -11.82 -2.88 -1.41
N TRP A 500 -12.62 -1.84 -1.40
CA TRP A 500 -13.95 -1.84 -0.79
C TRP A 500 -15.03 -1.48 -1.80
N VAL A 501 -16.11 -2.27 -1.80
CA VAL A 501 -17.29 -2.02 -2.63
C VAL A 501 -18.35 -1.34 -1.78
N VAL A 502 -18.55 -0.05 -2.00
CA VAL A 502 -19.50 0.79 -1.28
C VAL A 502 -20.92 0.37 -1.64
N SER A 503 -21.77 0.13 -0.65
CA SER A 503 -23.21 -0.12 -0.86
C SER A 503 -23.94 1.20 -1.17
N SER A 504 -25.06 1.14 -1.89
CA SER A 504 -25.87 2.33 -2.22
C SER A 504 -26.34 3.11 -0.98
N THR A 505 -26.39 2.47 0.19
CA THR A 505 -26.74 3.06 1.49
C THR A 505 -25.58 3.77 2.21
N GLU A 506 -24.32 3.55 1.81
CA GLU A 506 -23.11 4.14 2.42
C GLU A 506 -22.60 5.39 1.68
N GLN A 507 -23.33 5.90 0.67
CA GLN A 507 -22.89 6.98 -0.22
C GLN A 507 -22.62 8.35 0.45
N LYS A 508 -22.77 8.50 1.77
CA LYS A 508 -22.39 9.71 2.49
C LYS A 508 -21.30 9.46 3.54
N PRO A 509 -20.04 9.66 3.16
CA PRO A 509 -19.04 10.19 4.07
C PRO A 509 -19.04 11.72 3.91
N THR A 510 -19.58 12.45 4.87
CA THR A 510 -19.18 13.85 5.12
C THR A 510 -17.73 13.84 5.57
N PHE A 511 -16.79 13.96 4.64
CA PHE A 511 -15.40 14.29 4.95
C PHE A 511 -15.02 15.54 4.18
N GLN A 512 -15.11 16.68 4.88
CA GLN A 512 -14.31 17.84 4.54
C GLN A 512 -12.86 17.46 4.84
N SER A 513 -12.03 17.36 3.79
CA SER A 513 -10.59 17.25 3.94
C SER A 513 -10.07 18.53 4.62
N ARG A 514 -9.89 18.50 5.94
CA ARG A 514 -9.12 19.54 6.65
C ARG A 514 -7.66 19.11 6.73
N HIS A 515 -6.97 19.05 5.60
CA HIS A 515 -5.51 19.14 5.60
C HIS A 515 -5.06 19.86 4.32
N GLN A 516 -4.68 21.13 4.52
CA GLN A 516 -3.76 21.89 3.66
C GLN A 516 -2.35 21.72 4.21
#